data_AF-A0A257LW50-F1
#
_entry.id   AF-A0A257LW50-F1
#
_cell.length_a   1.000
_cell.length_b   1.000
_cell.length_c   1.000
_cell.angle_alpha   90.00
_cell.angle_beta   90.00
_cell.angle_gamma   90.00
#
_symmetry.space_group_name_H-M   'P 1'
#
loop_
_entity.id
_entity.type
_entity.pdbx_description
1 polymer ?
#
loop_
_entity_poly.entity_id
_entity_poly.type
_entity_poly.pdbx_seq_one_letter_code
_entity_poly.pdbx_strand_id
1 'polypeptide(L)'
;GLLSLAGGSETINGLNGSGNVASTTGTVTLTLGDNNATGSHSGAINNTAGTLSVTKIGSGTQTLSGASNFAGALTVNGGLVAFPSSSASPTAGPLGFSTVVNLNGGGLSYTGATTNALNRTISIGASAGTVESTNSSGVLTVSSVTSSGGNLIKNGAGTVSISGTTTLSGGAASVVVNAGTLQAGFGTAGVATITVGATGNLDQRNAATEALVLSNAPGALTVSGGARLGFELHGALNDTIDLGVSGTAVTSGVITLDLFSTGGGVAAGTYNLLTSANGGLAGATYALGTAPNGFNYTINVTDTLVSVTVTNYTPIFWRGGQDLSWSTLGTSPANWTTDSAGATTAGSTPLLADTVIFSATGAPSGTVNTTLDAGFTIDSLQFNNVPGSTNVT
;
A
#
# COMPACT_ATOMS: atom_id res chain seq x y z
N GLY A 1 21.01 30.58 -21.41
CA GLY A 1 22.26 30.15 -22.10
C GLY A 1 22.03 28.80 -22.76
N LEU A 2 22.94 28.38 -23.64
CA LEU A 2 22.93 27.07 -24.30
C LEU A 2 24.27 26.36 -24.04
N LEU A 3 24.22 25.14 -23.53
CA LEU A 3 25.33 24.19 -23.58
C LEU A 3 25.11 23.27 -24.78
N SER A 4 25.94 23.41 -25.82
CA SER A 4 25.93 22.49 -26.96
C SER A 4 26.94 21.38 -26.72
N LEU A 5 26.49 20.13 -26.74
CA LEU A 5 27.34 18.94 -26.63
C LEU A 5 28.01 18.58 -27.97
N ALA A 6 27.47 19.09 -29.09
CA ALA A 6 28.05 18.96 -30.44
C ALA A 6 28.51 17.53 -30.85
N GLY A 7 27.82 16.50 -30.36
CA GLY A 7 28.16 15.09 -30.63
C GLY A 7 29.16 14.46 -29.65
N GLY A 8 29.69 15.21 -28.68
CA GLY A 8 30.56 14.73 -27.60
C GLY A 8 29.79 14.37 -26.33
N SER A 9 30.25 13.34 -25.61
CA SER A 9 29.75 13.01 -24.27
C SER A 9 30.48 13.81 -23.20
N GLU A 10 29.75 14.24 -22.18
CA GLU A 10 30.28 15.11 -21.11
C GLU A 10 29.96 14.52 -19.74
N THR A 11 30.89 14.66 -18.80
CA THR A 11 30.66 14.37 -17.38
C THR A 11 30.83 15.64 -16.58
N ILE A 12 29.79 16.03 -15.85
CA ILE A 12 29.77 17.24 -15.04
C ILE A 12 29.35 16.94 -13.61
N ASN A 13 29.73 17.88 -12.74
CA ASN A 13 29.45 17.86 -11.32
C ASN A 13 27.93 17.94 -11.04
N GLY A 14 27.28 19.10 -11.12
CA GLY A 14 25.81 19.21 -11.03
C GLY A 14 25.28 20.16 -12.09
N LEU A 15 24.19 19.79 -12.77
CA LEU A 15 23.57 20.67 -13.76
C LEU A 15 22.65 21.66 -13.03
N ASN A 16 22.95 22.96 -13.18
CA ASN A 16 22.27 24.03 -12.45
C ASN A 16 21.73 25.12 -13.38
N GLY A 17 20.63 25.76 -12.97
CA GLY A 17 20.04 26.91 -13.64
C GLY A 17 19.04 26.56 -14.74
N SER A 18 18.70 27.53 -15.58
CA SER A 18 17.59 27.46 -16.56
C SER A 18 18.04 27.46 -18.03
N GLY A 19 19.35 27.41 -18.30
CA GLY A 19 19.87 27.33 -19.67
C GLY A 19 19.55 25.99 -20.32
N ASN A 20 19.50 25.90 -21.65
CA ASN A 20 19.24 24.64 -22.33
C ASN A 20 20.54 23.85 -22.55
N VAL A 21 20.43 22.52 -22.58
CA VAL A 21 21.46 21.62 -23.10
C VAL A 21 20.96 21.04 -24.42
N ALA A 22 21.81 20.99 -25.44
CA ALA A 22 21.45 20.41 -26.73
C ALA A 22 22.55 19.52 -27.30
N SER A 23 22.16 18.43 -27.96
CA SER A 23 22.99 17.76 -28.96
C SER A 23 22.29 17.80 -30.33
N THR A 24 23.06 18.08 -31.38
CA THR A 24 22.56 18.18 -32.76
C THR A 24 23.00 17.02 -33.64
N THR A 25 23.89 16.15 -33.15
CA THR A 25 24.43 14.99 -33.88
C THR A 25 24.89 13.90 -32.91
N GLY A 26 25.16 12.70 -33.45
CA GLY A 26 25.85 11.62 -32.73
C GLY A 26 25.03 10.87 -31.68
N THR A 27 25.70 9.95 -30.99
CA THR A 27 25.18 9.25 -29.82
C THR A 27 25.94 9.76 -28.61
N VAL A 28 25.27 10.58 -27.81
CA VAL A 28 25.86 11.37 -26.73
C VAL A 28 25.31 10.91 -25.38
N THR A 29 26.17 10.88 -24.37
CA THR A 29 25.74 10.76 -22.97
C THR A 29 26.12 12.02 -22.21
N LEU A 30 25.14 12.64 -21.55
CA LEU A 30 25.38 13.64 -20.52
C LEU A 30 25.37 12.96 -19.14
N THR A 31 26.53 12.92 -18.49
CA THR A 31 26.69 12.35 -17.15
C THR A 31 26.67 13.48 -16.11
N LEU A 32 25.80 13.34 -15.12
CA LEU A 32 25.52 14.29 -14.06
C LEU A 32 25.88 13.69 -12.71
N GLY A 33 26.34 14.51 -11.77
CA GLY A 33 26.50 14.15 -10.37
C GLY A 33 27.94 13.87 -9.92
N ASP A 34 28.96 14.21 -10.73
CA ASP A 34 30.36 13.80 -10.54
C ASP A 34 30.83 13.80 -9.08
N ASN A 35 31.30 14.87 -8.45
CA ASN A 35 31.75 14.82 -7.05
C ASN A 35 30.57 14.73 -6.02
N ASN A 36 29.72 13.69 -6.13
CA ASN A 36 28.53 13.44 -5.31
C ASN A 36 27.53 14.60 -5.27
N ALA A 37 27.50 15.41 -6.30
CA ALA A 37 26.85 16.69 -6.21
C ALA A 37 25.35 16.68 -6.46
N THR A 38 24.70 17.66 -5.85
CA THR A 38 23.30 17.98 -6.06
C THR A 38 23.20 19.14 -7.05
N GLY A 39 22.23 19.06 -7.96
CA GLY A 39 21.97 20.07 -8.98
C GLY A 39 20.49 20.31 -9.17
N SER A 40 20.12 21.51 -9.63
CA SER A 40 18.73 21.84 -9.98
C SER A 40 18.67 22.55 -11.32
N HIS A 41 18.02 21.90 -12.28
CA HIS A 41 17.95 22.35 -13.67
C HIS A 41 16.50 22.51 -14.14
N SER A 42 16.14 23.72 -14.52
CA SER A 42 14.83 24.06 -15.08
C SER A 42 14.85 24.29 -16.59
N GLY A 43 16.03 24.24 -17.22
CA GLY A 43 16.19 24.27 -18.67
C GLY A 43 15.88 22.92 -19.31
N ALA A 44 15.79 22.91 -20.64
CA ALA A 44 15.52 21.70 -21.41
C ALA A 44 16.83 20.98 -21.78
N ILE A 45 16.83 19.64 -21.69
CA ILE A 45 17.89 18.77 -22.20
C ILE A 45 17.38 18.11 -23.48
N ASN A 46 17.90 18.56 -24.63
CA ASN A 46 17.31 18.24 -25.92
C ASN A 46 18.27 17.55 -26.89
N ASN A 47 17.73 16.70 -27.76
CA ASN A 47 18.34 16.29 -29.02
C ASN A 47 17.42 16.67 -30.20
N THR A 48 18.00 17.28 -31.23
CA THR A 48 17.30 17.54 -32.49
C THR A 48 17.61 16.49 -33.56
N ALA A 49 18.76 15.83 -33.46
CA ALA A 49 19.12 14.64 -34.21
C ALA A 49 20.07 13.76 -33.38
N GLY A 50 20.25 12.50 -33.80
CA GLY A 50 21.00 11.52 -33.01
C GLY A 50 20.28 11.12 -31.71
N THR A 51 21.04 10.58 -30.75
CA THR A 51 20.52 10.12 -29.47
C THR A 51 21.26 10.81 -28.33
N LEU A 52 20.52 11.40 -27.39
CA LEU A 52 21.06 11.90 -26.14
C LEU A 52 20.53 11.02 -24.99
N SER A 53 21.45 10.38 -24.30
CA SER A 53 21.21 9.69 -23.03
C SER A 53 21.63 10.57 -21.85
N VAL A 54 20.98 10.38 -20.72
CA VAL A 54 21.32 11.06 -19.46
C VAL A 54 21.70 10.00 -18.44
N THR A 55 22.88 10.15 -17.84
CA THR A 55 23.34 9.29 -16.75
C THR A 55 23.52 10.10 -15.48
N LYS A 56 23.01 9.62 -14.36
CA LYS A 56 23.21 10.19 -13.03
C LYS A 56 24.13 9.27 -12.22
N ILE A 57 25.20 9.84 -11.67
CA ILE A 57 26.20 9.18 -10.81
C ILE A 57 26.34 9.94 -9.48
N GLY A 58 27.06 9.37 -8.52
CA GLY A 58 27.31 10.00 -7.22
C GLY A 58 26.06 10.09 -6.33
N SER A 59 26.23 10.34 -5.03
CA SER A 59 25.13 10.25 -4.05
C SER A 59 24.14 11.41 -4.05
N GLY A 60 24.47 12.54 -4.68
CA GLY A 60 23.61 13.74 -4.69
C GLY A 60 22.33 13.57 -5.51
N THR A 61 21.47 14.59 -5.49
CA THR A 61 20.20 14.60 -6.23
C THR A 61 20.28 15.57 -7.41
N GLN A 62 19.92 15.13 -8.62
CA GLN A 62 19.71 16.03 -9.75
C GLN A 62 18.21 16.28 -9.94
N THR A 63 17.76 17.49 -9.67
CA THR A 63 16.39 17.91 -10.00
C THR A 63 16.33 18.35 -11.45
N LEU A 64 15.38 17.78 -12.20
CA LEU A 64 15.03 18.17 -13.55
C LEU A 64 13.57 18.64 -13.54
N SER A 65 13.31 19.84 -14.04
CA SER A 65 11.94 20.40 -14.14
C SER A 65 11.61 20.99 -15.51
N GLY A 66 12.61 21.18 -16.37
CA GLY A 66 12.41 21.68 -17.72
C GLY A 66 11.87 20.62 -18.69
N ALA A 67 11.06 21.05 -19.65
CA ALA A 67 10.50 20.17 -20.68
C ALA A 67 11.60 19.73 -21.67
N SER A 68 12.07 18.50 -21.48
CA SER A 68 13.18 17.90 -22.23
C SER A 68 12.67 16.93 -23.29
N ASN A 69 13.45 16.72 -24.36
CA ASN A 69 13.10 15.80 -25.45
C ASN A 69 14.13 14.68 -25.69
N PHE A 70 15.16 14.56 -24.85
CA PHE A 70 16.15 13.49 -24.96
C PHE A 70 15.47 12.11 -25.03
N ALA A 71 15.81 11.33 -26.05
CA ALA A 71 15.16 10.05 -26.34
C ALA A 71 16.00 8.82 -25.92
N GLY A 72 17.27 9.02 -25.56
CA GLY A 72 18.12 7.95 -25.04
C GLY A 72 17.70 7.51 -23.64
N ALA A 73 18.28 6.42 -23.16
CA ALA A 73 18.02 5.91 -21.82
C ALA A 73 18.37 6.95 -20.74
N LEU A 74 17.52 7.04 -19.71
CA LEU A 74 17.86 7.67 -18.44
C LEU A 74 18.44 6.58 -17.52
N THR A 75 19.70 6.71 -17.12
CA THR A 75 20.37 5.76 -16.24
C THR A 75 20.74 6.43 -14.92
N VAL A 76 20.44 5.81 -13.79
CA VAL A 76 20.73 6.33 -12.44
C VAL A 76 21.57 5.28 -11.71
N ASN A 77 22.88 5.49 -11.71
CA ASN A 77 23.87 4.61 -11.07
C ASN A 77 24.21 5.04 -9.63
N GLY A 78 23.65 6.15 -9.15
CA GLY A 78 23.83 6.64 -7.79
C GLY A 78 22.99 7.88 -7.51
N GLY A 79 22.60 8.06 -6.25
CA GLY A 79 21.77 9.18 -5.82
C GLY A 79 20.39 9.16 -6.47
N LEU A 80 19.78 10.33 -6.66
CA LEU A 80 18.41 10.44 -7.18
C LEU A 80 18.33 11.39 -8.39
N VAL A 81 17.40 11.10 -9.29
CA VAL A 81 16.84 12.09 -10.23
C VAL A 81 15.47 12.52 -9.72
N ALA A 82 15.34 13.78 -9.34
CA ALA A 82 14.09 14.34 -8.85
C ALA A 82 13.32 15.04 -9.98
N PHE A 83 12.01 14.84 -10.04
CA PHE A 83 11.16 15.40 -11.08
C PHE A 83 9.73 15.67 -10.56
N PRO A 84 9.11 16.81 -10.95
CA PRO A 84 7.77 17.16 -10.50
C PRO A 84 6.67 16.52 -11.33
N SER A 85 6.97 16.08 -12.55
CA SER A 85 6.02 15.51 -13.49
C SER A 85 6.71 14.66 -14.55
N SER A 86 5.92 13.79 -15.16
CA SER A 86 6.29 12.97 -16.30
C SER A 86 5.25 13.10 -17.41
N SER A 87 5.72 13.09 -18.66
CA SER A 87 4.89 13.10 -19.86
C SER A 87 5.45 12.13 -20.91
N ALA A 88 4.55 11.64 -21.77
CA ALA A 88 4.89 10.79 -22.90
C ALA A 88 5.20 11.60 -24.15
N SER A 89 6.08 11.05 -24.99
CA SER A 89 6.26 11.56 -26.36
C SER A 89 4.90 11.64 -27.07
N PRO A 90 4.60 12.72 -27.80
CA PRO A 90 5.49 13.83 -28.18
C PRO A 90 5.51 15.03 -27.21
N THR A 91 4.84 14.96 -26.06
CA THR A 91 4.83 16.04 -25.07
C THR A 91 6.10 16.01 -24.22
N ALA A 92 7.01 16.96 -24.43
CA ALA A 92 8.26 17.07 -23.68
C ALA A 92 8.00 17.26 -22.17
N GLY A 93 8.85 16.63 -21.35
CA GLY A 93 8.74 16.67 -19.90
C GLY A 93 10.10 16.49 -19.23
N PRO A 94 10.18 16.59 -17.89
CA PRO A 94 11.43 16.54 -17.14
C PRO A 94 12.33 15.32 -17.43
N LEU A 95 11.73 14.17 -17.71
CA LEU A 95 12.44 12.91 -17.97
C LEU A 95 12.60 12.59 -19.46
N GLY A 96 12.37 13.57 -20.34
CA GLY A 96 12.53 13.41 -21.78
C GLY A 96 11.55 12.41 -22.41
N PHE A 97 11.87 12.03 -23.64
CA PHE A 97 11.19 10.99 -24.40
C PHE A 97 11.75 9.59 -24.16
N SER A 98 12.62 9.45 -23.15
CA SER A 98 13.13 8.15 -22.74
C SER A 98 11.99 7.18 -22.46
N THR A 99 12.08 5.96 -22.99
CA THR A 99 11.09 4.89 -22.79
C THR A 99 11.47 3.93 -21.66
N VAL A 100 12.67 4.07 -21.11
CA VAL A 100 13.18 3.27 -20.00
C VAL A 100 13.98 4.12 -19.02
N VAL A 101 13.78 3.87 -17.73
CA VAL A 101 14.67 4.35 -16.67
C VAL A 101 15.42 3.16 -16.08
N ASN A 102 16.75 3.17 -16.20
CA ASN A 102 17.62 2.16 -15.61
C ASN A 102 18.07 2.62 -14.23
N LEU A 103 17.75 1.87 -13.19
CA LEU A 103 18.19 2.12 -11.81
C LEU A 103 19.21 1.07 -11.42
N ASN A 104 20.43 1.47 -11.09
CA ASN A 104 21.49 0.54 -10.71
C ASN A 104 22.34 1.14 -9.58
N GLY A 105 21.76 1.21 -8.37
CA GLY A 105 22.37 1.86 -7.20
C GLY A 105 21.86 3.27 -6.95
N GLY A 106 21.00 3.79 -7.83
CA GLY A 106 20.32 5.07 -7.65
C GLY A 106 18.80 4.95 -7.81
N GLY A 107 18.13 6.10 -7.95
CA GLY A 107 16.68 6.13 -7.96
C GLY A 107 16.02 7.33 -8.61
N LEU A 108 14.69 7.26 -8.61
CA LEU A 108 13.77 8.31 -9.00
C LEU A 108 13.13 8.93 -7.76
N SER A 109 12.96 10.26 -7.76
CA SER A 109 12.24 11.00 -6.72
C SER A 109 11.14 11.85 -7.35
N TYR A 110 9.92 11.32 -7.37
CA TYR A 110 8.75 12.08 -7.77
C TYR A 110 8.39 13.11 -6.68
N THR A 111 8.40 14.39 -7.05
CA THR A 111 8.17 15.50 -6.11
C THR A 111 6.80 16.16 -6.26
N GLY A 112 5.97 15.68 -7.18
CA GLY A 112 4.63 16.22 -7.40
C GLY A 112 3.65 15.81 -6.29
N ALA A 113 2.58 16.59 -6.14
CA ALA A 113 1.55 16.41 -5.11
C ALA A 113 0.24 15.78 -5.65
N THR A 114 0.25 15.32 -6.90
CA THR A 114 -0.92 14.75 -7.57
C THR A 114 -0.59 13.37 -8.12
N THR A 115 -1.56 12.73 -8.76
CA THR A 115 -1.30 11.54 -9.57
C THR A 115 -0.53 11.91 -10.83
N ASN A 116 0.52 11.16 -11.14
CA ASN A 116 1.26 11.25 -12.39
C ASN A 116 1.67 9.85 -12.85
N ALA A 117 1.44 9.54 -14.13
CA ALA A 117 1.87 8.29 -14.72
C ALA A 117 3.31 8.39 -15.22
N LEU A 118 4.16 7.49 -14.74
CA LEU A 118 5.46 7.22 -15.33
C LEU A 118 5.24 6.44 -16.63
N ASN A 119 5.26 7.16 -17.74
CA ASN A 119 5.02 6.66 -19.08
C ASN A 119 6.23 5.90 -19.69
N ARG A 120 7.00 5.22 -18.84
CA ARG A 120 8.22 4.48 -19.20
C ARG A 120 8.46 3.36 -18.19
N THR A 121 9.11 2.30 -18.65
CA THR A 121 9.44 1.15 -17.81
C THR A 121 10.57 1.50 -16.84
N ILE A 122 10.49 0.98 -15.61
CA ILE A 122 11.64 0.97 -14.69
C ILE A 122 12.37 -0.36 -14.84
N SER A 123 13.68 -0.31 -15.10
CA SER A 123 14.56 -1.47 -15.11
C SER A 123 15.58 -1.37 -14.00
N ILE A 124 15.57 -2.33 -13.08
CA ILE A 124 16.47 -2.39 -11.93
C ILE A 124 17.65 -3.31 -12.27
N GLY A 125 18.85 -2.75 -12.26
CA GLY A 125 20.12 -3.48 -12.35
C GLY A 125 20.47 -4.21 -11.06
N ALA A 126 21.65 -4.84 -11.02
CA ALA A 126 22.06 -5.64 -9.86
C ALA A 126 22.19 -4.85 -8.54
N SER A 127 22.41 -3.52 -8.58
CA SER A 127 22.70 -2.71 -7.39
C SER A 127 21.46 -2.09 -6.74
N ALA A 128 20.29 -2.72 -6.89
CA ALA A 128 18.97 -2.23 -6.47
C ALA A 128 18.55 -0.90 -7.15
N GLY A 129 17.28 -0.54 -6.98
CA GLY A 129 16.71 0.69 -7.51
C GLY A 129 15.71 1.31 -6.54
N THR A 130 15.84 2.62 -6.33
CA THR A 130 14.95 3.37 -5.44
C THR A 130 13.89 4.12 -6.23
N VAL A 131 12.64 4.03 -5.81
CA VAL A 131 11.55 4.89 -6.28
C VAL A 131 10.94 5.59 -5.07
N GLU A 132 10.94 6.92 -5.13
CA GLU A 132 10.45 7.77 -4.07
C GLU A 132 9.30 8.65 -4.57
N SER A 133 8.26 8.80 -3.76
CA SER A 133 7.24 9.85 -3.91
C SER A 133 7.29 10.70 -2.64
N THR A 134 7.81 11.93 -2.74
CA THR A 134 8.16 12.72 -1.55
C THR A 134 6.96 13.35 -0.88
N ASN A 135 5.93 13.70 -1.66
CA ASN A 135 4.71 14.33 -1.16
C ASN A 135 3.70 13.27 -0.75
N SER A 136 3.09 13.40 0.45
CA SER A 136 2.10 12.43 0.96
C SER A 136 0.86 12.27 0.08
N SER A 137 0.50 13.29 -0.72
CA SER A 137 -0.59 13.24 -1.70
C SER A 137 -0.12 12.85 -3.11
N GLY A 138 1.19 12.76 -3.34
CA GLY A 138 1.77 12.40 -4.62
C GLY A 138 1.60 10.90 -4.92
N VAL A 139 1.06 10.59 -6.09
CA VAL A 139 0.89 9.22 -6.57
C VAL A 139 1.64 9.04 -7.88
N LEU A 140 2.74 8.31 -7.88
CA LEU A 140 3.43 7.90 -9.10
C LEU A 140 2.88 6.55 -9.55
N THR A 141 2.20 6.49 -10.69
CA THR A 141 1.79 5.20 -11.27
C THR A 141 2.84 4.71 -12.25
N VAL A 142 3.16 3.42 -12.22
CA VAL A 142 4.20 2.79 -13.02
C VAL A 142 3.59 1.57 -13.70
N SER A 143 3.72 1.48 -15.02
CA SER A 143 3.11 0.38 -15.78
C SER A 143 3.86 -0.94 -15.63
N SER A 144 5.19 -0.90 -15.48
CA SER A 144 6.03 -2.09 -15.34
C SER A 144 7.34 -1.77 -14.64
N VAL A 145 7.73 -2.65 -13.73
CA VAL A 145 9.05 -2.71 -13.10
C VAL A 145 9.67 -4.06 -13.41
N THR A 146 10.91 -4.06 -13.90
CA THR A 146 11.71 -5.26 -14.15
C THR A 146 12.97 -5.21 -13.30
N SER A 147 13.54 -6.38 -13.00
CA SER A 147 14.82 -6.48 -12.29
C SER A 147 15.69 -7.57 -12.89
N SER A 148 17.00 -7.31 -13.00
CA SER A 148 18.04 -8.27 -13.35
C SER A 148 18.87 -8.74 -12.15
N GLY A 149 18.35 -8.53 -10.92
CA GLY A 149 18.93 -9.06 -9.68
C GLY A 149 18.86 -8.09 -8.51
N GLY A 150 18.65 -6.79 -8.76
CA GLY A 150 18.54 -5.79 -7.70
C GLY A 150 17.15 -5.67 -7.09
N ASN A 151 17.11 -5.24 -5.84
CA ASN A 151 15.90 -5.03 -5.07
C ASN A 151 15.16 -3.75 -5.51
N LEU A 152 13.84 -3.73 -5.35
CA LEU A 152 13.05 -2.51 -5.42
C LEU A 152 12.96 -1.89 -4.02
N ILE A 153 13.30 -0.61 -3.92
CA ILE A 153 13.23 0.16 -2.67
C ILE A 153 12.23 1.29 -2.84
N LYS A 154 11.21 1.34 -1.98
CA LYS A 154 10.22 2.41 -1.90
C LYS A 154 10.51 3.33 -0.72
N ASN A 155 10.71 4.61 -1.02
CA ASN A 155 10.90 5.70 -0.06
C ASN A 155 9.85 6.81 -0.23
N GLY A 156 9.88 7.81 0.65
CA GLY A 156 9.02 8.99 0.62
C GLY A 156 7.59 8.72 1.06
N ALA A 157 6.92 9.77 1.55
CA ALA A 157 5.61 9.67 2.20
C ALA A 157 4.44 9.34 1.25
N GLY A 158 4.61 9.57 -0.05
CA GLY A 158 3.57 9.35 -1.05
C GLY A 158 3.44 7.90 -1.51
N THR A 159 2.65 7.72 -2.56
CA THR A 159 2.34 6.42 -3.15
C THR A 159 3.14 6.18 -4.43
N VAL A 160 3.68 4.98 -4.58
CA VAL A 160 4.09 4.42 -5.88
C VAL A 160 3.16 3.24 -6.14
N SER A 161 2.43 3.27 -7.24
CA SER A 161 1.48 2.23 -7.65
C SER A 161 2.00 1.55 -8.91
N ILE A 162 2.25 0.25 -8.84
CA ILE A 162 2.67 -0.58 -9.97
C ILE A 162 1.45 -1.37 -10.43
N SER A 163 1.05 -1.19 -11.69
CA SER A 163 -0.12 -1.88 -12.22
C SER A 163 0.14 -3.36 -12.47
N GLY A 164 -0.85 -4.21 -12.17
CA GLY A 164 -0.81 -5.63 -12.45
C GLY A 164 0.10 -6.42 -11.50
N THR A 165 0.43 -7.64 -11.90
CA THR A 165 1.29 -8.55 -11.15
C THR A 165 2.76 -8.26 -11.42
N THR A 166 3.55 -8.06 -10.36
CA THR A 166 4.97 -7.72 -10.43
C THR A 166 5.86 -8.92 -10.13
N THR A 167 6.76 -9.27 -11.04
CA THR A 167 7.80 -10.28 -10.80
C THR A 167 9.19 -9.67 -11.00
N LEU A 168 10.00 -9.66 -9.95
CA LEU A 168 11.34 -9.06 -9.96
C LEU A 168 12.39 -10.16 -10.02
N SER A 169 13.20 -10.15 -11.09
CA SER A 169 14.29 -11.12 -11.30
C SER A 169 13.84 -12.58 -11.16
N GLY A 170 12.65 -12.91 -11.70
CA GLY A 170 12.07 -14.25 -11.60
C GLY A 170 11.79 -14.72 -10.17
N GLY A 171 11.54 -13.78 -9.25
CA GLY A 171 11.30 -14.07 -7.83
C GLY A 171 12.55 -14.05 -6.96
N ALA A 172 13.73 -13.75 -7.52
CA ALA A 172 14.99 -13.71 -6.75
C ALA A 172 15.27 -12.36 -6.08
N ALA A 173 14.67 -11.27 -6.57
CA ALA A 173 14.86 -9.94 -6.01
C ALA A 173 13.87 -9.65 -4.87
N SER A 174 14.26 -8.73 -3.98
CA SER A 174 13.47 -8.35 -2.81
C SER A 174 12.76 -7.02 -2.99
N VAL A 175 11.76 -6.78 -2.13
CA VAL A 175 11.06 -5.49 -2.00
C VAL A 175 11.28 -4.93 -0.60
N VAL A 176 11.63 -3.64 -0.54
CA VAL A 176 11.77 -2.88 0.70
C VAL A 176 10.88 -1.65 0.65
N VAL A 177 9.95 -1.52 1.59
CA VAL A 177 9.08 -0.34 1.73
C VAL A 177 9.45 0.40 3.02
N ASN A 178 10.32 1.40 2.91
CA ASN A 178 10.78 2.16 4.06
C ASN A 178 9.75 3.17 4.55
N ALA A 179 9.01 3.80 3.62
CA ALA A 179 8.02 4.83 3.92
C ALA A 179 6.95 4.96 2.82
N GLY A 180 5.78 5.47 3.21
CA GLY A 180 4.64 5.69 2.32
C GLY A 180 4.09 4.38 1.76
N THR A 181 3.34 4.47 0.66
CA THR A 181 2.66 3.30 0.09
C THR A 181 3.37 2.76 -1.15
N LEU A 182 3.73 1.49 -1.15
CA LEU A 182 3.91 0.71 -2.38
C LEU A 182 2.62 -0.05 -2.64
N GLN A 183 1.91 0.29 -3.70
CA GLN A 183 0.78 -0.49 -4.18
C GLN A 183 1.24 -1.39 -5.33
N ALA A 184 1.24 -2.71 -5.12
CA ALA A 184 1.66 -3.69 -6.12
C ALA A 184 1.23 -5.10 -5.71
N GLY A 185 0.73 -5.90 -6.65
CA GLY A 185 0.63 -7.35 -6.49
C GLY A 185 1.88 -8.06 -7.02
N PHE A 186 2.12 -9.30 -6.58
CA PHE A 186 3.33 -10.07 -6.87
C PHE A 186 3.11 -11.48 -7.44
N GLY A 187 1.89 -12.01 -7.41
CA GLY A 187 1.62 -13.39 -7.81
C GLY A 187 2.44 -14.40 -6.98
N THR A 188 2.52 -15.66 -7.43
CA THR A 188 3.03 -16.74 -6.58
C THR A 188 4.51 -16.69 -6.22
N ALA A 189 5.37 -16.17 -7.09
CA ALA A 189 6.81 -16.08 -6.84
C ALA A 189 7.36 -14.74 -7.34
N GLY A 190 6.64 -13.66 -7.09
CA GLY A 190 7.01 -12.35 -7.60
C GLY A 190 8.32 -11.82 -7.03
N VAL A 191 8.60 -12.11 -5.76
CA VAL A 191 9.74 -11.57 -5.00
C VAL A 191 10.26 -12.57 -3.96
N ALA A 192 11.54 -12.46 -3.59
CA ALA A 192 12.19 -13.36 -2.65
C ALA A 192 11.90 -13.01 -1.18
N THR A 193 11.94 -11.72 -0.86
CA THR A 193 11.71 -11.22 0.51
C THR A 193 10.98 -9.88 0.48
N ILE A 194 10.26 -9.59 1.57
CA ILE A 194 9.57 -8.33 1.82
C ILE A 194 10.08 -7.76 3.13
N THR A 195 10.47 -6.48 3.11
CA THR A 195 10.72 -5.69 4.32
C THR A 195 9.82 -4.46 4.32
N VAL A 196 9.05 -4.25 5.39
CA VAL A 196 8.20 -3.06 5.56
C VAL A 196 8.61 -2.33 6.84
N GLY A 197 9.05 -1.08 6.69
CA GLY A 197 9.45 -0.20 7.78
C GLY A 197 8.25 0.38 8.54
N ALA A 198 8.52 1.02 9.68
CA ALA A 198 7.49 1.52 10.60
C ALA A 198 6.51 2.55 10.01
N THR A 199 6.88 3.22 8.92
CA THR A 199 6.02 4.16 8.19
C THR A 199 5.70 3.67 6.77
N GLY A 200 6.06 2.42 6.47
CA GLY A 200 5.80 1.76 5.21
C GLY A 200 4.42 1.11 5.18
N ASN A 201 3.81 1.15 4.00
CA ASN A 201 2.56 0.48 3.68
C ASN A 201 2.77 -0.35 2.42
N LEU A 202 2.70 -1.67 2.54
CA LEU A 202 2.65 -2.57 1.39
C LEU A 202 1.19 -2.90 1.10
N ASP A 203 0.67 -2.41 0.00
CA ASP A 203 -0.71 -2.55 -0.41
C ASP A 203 -0.80 -3.46 -1.63
N GLN A 204 -1.30 -4.69 -1.48
CA GLN A 204 -1.31 -5.66 -2.58
C GLN A 204 -2.38 -5.40 -3.64
N ARG A 205 -3.15 -4.31 -3.52
CA ARG A 205 -4.21 -3.97 -4.47
C ARG A 205 -3.73 -3.87 -5.92
N ASN A 206 -4.13 -4.83 -6.74
CA ASN A 206 -4.01 -4.82 -8.19
C ASN A 206 -5.25 -5.38 -8.93
N ALA A 207 -6.36 -5.56 -8.20
CA ALA A 207 -7.62 -6.16 -8.66
C ALA A 207 -7.55 -7.66 -9.00
N ALA A 208 -6.55 -8.38 -8.47
CA ALA A 208 -6.41 -9.82 -8.58
C ALA A 208 -6.06 -10.41 -7.21
N THR A 209 -6.75 -11.47 -6.81
CA THR A 209 -6.36 -12.22 -5.59
C THR A 209 -5.14 -13.09 -5.89
N GLU A 210 -4.05 -12.85 -5.18
CA GLU A 210 -2.75 -13.48 -5.43
C GLU A 210 -2.17 -14.13 -4.17
N ALA A 211 -1.60 -15.32 -4.32
CA ALA A 211 -0.96 -16.03 -3.21
C ALA A 211 0.56 -15.94 -3.32
N LEU A 212 1.18 -14.90 -2.75
CA LEU A 212 2.63 -14.69 -2.81
C LEU A 212 3.36 -15.67 -1.92
N VAL A 213 4.30 -16.43 -2.49
CA VAL A 213 5.22 -17.31 -1.76
C VAL A 213 6.61 -16.69 -1.74
N LEU A 214 7.08 -16.34 -0.54
CA LEU A 214 8.42 -15.83 -0.29
C LEU A 214 9.46 -16.96 -0.21
N SER A 215 10.73 -16.57 -0.25
CA SER A 215 11.85 -17.51 -0.19
C SER A 215 11.94 -18.26 1.16
N ASN A 216 12.83 -19.26 1.19
CA ASN A 216 13.16 -20.03 2.39
C ASN A 216 14.12 -19.31 3.35
N ALA A 217 14.39 -18.01 3.14
CA ALA A 217 15.33 -17.26 3.95
C ALA A 217 14.79 -16.99 5.36
N PRO A 218 15.64 -17.01 6.40
CA PRO A 218 15.29 -16.42 7.68
C PRO A 218 14.93 -14.94 7.51
N GLY A 219 13.80 -14.51 8.08
CA GLY A 219 13.31 -13.14 7.94
C GLY A 219 12.84 -12.79 6.53
N ALA A 220 12.43 -13.78 5.72
CA ALA A 220 11.89 -13.56 4.38
C ALA A 220 10.73 -12.55 4.38
N LEU A 221 9.96 -12.51 5.47
CA LEU A 221 9.04 -11.41 5.78
C LEU A 221 9.56 -10.67 7.02
N THR A 222 9.88 -9.38 6.87
CA THR A 222 10.24 -8.51 7.99
C THR A 222 9.28 -7.32 8.04
N VAL A 223 8.55 -7.15 9.15
CA VAL A 223 7.54 -6.10 9.29
C VAL A 223 7.72 -5.39 10.63
N SER A 224 8.05 -4.10 10.57
CA SER A 224 8.28 -3.27 11.76
C SER A 224 6.97 -2.76 12.37
N GLY A 225 6.98 -2.50 13.68
CA GLY A 225 5.84 -1.85 14.33
C GLY A 225 5.52 -0.49 13.71
N GLY A 226 4.23 -0.23 13.45
CA GLY A 226 3.72 0.94 12.73
C GLY A 226 3.42 0.67 11.25
N ALA A 227 3.98 -0.40 10.68
CA ALA A 227 3.75 -0.78 9.29
C ALA A 227 2.30 -1.16 9.00
N ARG A 228 1.96 -1.11 7.72
CA ARG A 228 0.65 -1.53 7.19
C ARG A 228 0.81 -2.56 6.08
N LEU A 229 -0.10 -3.52 6.05
CA LEU A 229 -0.21 -4.54 5.00
C LEU A 229 -1.64 -4.55 4.46
N GLY A 230 -1.78 -4.37 3.15
CA GLY A 230 -3.06 -4.35 2.43
C GLY A 230 -3.30 -5.65 1.68
N PHE A 231 -4.51 -6.20 1.81
CA PHE A 231 -4.95 -7.44 1.15
C PHE A 231 -6.29 -7.25 0.43
N GLU A 232 -6.39 -7.77 -0.78
CA GLU A 232 -7.64 -7.86 -1.51
C GLU A 232 -8.46 -9.08 -1.08
N LEU A 233 -9.77 -8.89 -0.98
CA LEU A 233 -10.78 -9.93 -0.74
C LEU A 233 -11.68 -10.02 -1.98
N HIS A 234 -12.04 -11.24 -2.37
CA HIS A 234 -12.91 -11.52 -3.50
C HIS A 234 -13.79 -12.75 -3.25
N GLY A 235 -15.07 -12.55 -2.93
CA GLY A 235 -15.92 -13.66 -2.53
C GLY A 235 -15.34 -14.32 -1.29
N ALA A 236 -14.86 -15.57 -1.38
CA ALA A 236 -14.18 -16.29 -0.30
C ALA A 236 -12.65 -16.43 -0.51
N LEU A 237 -12.09 -15.73 -1.49
CA LEU A 237 -10.66 -15.70 -1.81
C LEU A 237 -10.02 -14.41 -1.30
N ASN A 238 -8.70 -14.42 -1.13
CA ASN A 238 -7.93 -13.23 -0.78
C ASN A 238 -6.48 -13.30 -1.25
N ASP A 239 -5.80 -12.16 -1.19
CA ASP A 239 -4.34 -12.12 -1.26
C ASP A 239 -3.70 -12.79 -0.05
N THR A 240 -2.63 -13.54 -0.25
CA THR A 240 -1.83 -14.12 0.84
C THR A 240 -0.36 -13.77 0.70
N ILE A 241 0.36 -13.72 1.83
CA ILE A 241 1.82 -13.75 1.88
C ILE A 241 2.22 -14.98 2.68
N ASP A 242 2.66 -16.00 1.96
CA ASP A 242 3.11 -17.27 2.49
C ASP A 242 4.64 -17.32 2.48
N LEU A 243 5.24 -17.76 3.58
CA LEU A 243 6.68 -17.96 3.64
C LEU A 243 7.04 -19.35 3.11
N GLY A 244 8.18 -19.44 2.42
CA GLY A 244 8.72 -20.71 1.96
C GLY A 244 8.89 -21.71 3.11
N VAL A 245 9.00 -23.00 2.77
CA VAL A 245 9.00 -24.13 3.73
C VAL A 245 10.01 -23.99 4.88
N SER A 246 11.11 -23.26 4.70
CA SER A 246 12.09 -22.96 5.76
C SER A 246 12.22 -21.47 6.11
N GLY A 247 11.40 -20.62 5.47
CA GLY A 247 11.38 -19.19 5.72
C GLY A 247 10.72 -18.86 7.05
N THR A 248 11.21 -17.81 7.72
CA THR A 248 10.66 -17.28 8.98
C THR A 248 10.24 -15.83 8.82
N ALA A 249 9.27 -15.41 9.63
CA ALA A 249 8.89 -14.01 9.74
C ALA A 249 9.66 -13.32 10.89
N VAL A 250 9.82 -12.00 10.80
CA VAL A 250 10.27 -11.14 11.89
C VAL A 250 9.28 -9.99 11.99
N THR A 251 8.36 -10.08 12.95
CA THR A 251 7.34 -9.06 13.20
C THR A 251 7.58 -8.39 14.55
N SER A 252 7.19 -7.11 14.67
CA SER A 252 7.31 -6.36 15.93
C SER A 252 6.23 -5.30 16.07
N GLY A 253 5.94 -4.87 17.30
CA GLY A 253 5.04 -3.75 17.59
C GLY A 253 3.61 -4.00 17.13
N VAL A 254 2.93 -2.95 16.65
CA VAL A 254 1.58 -3.05 16.07
C VAL A 254 1.67 -3.01 14.56
N ILE A 255 1.12 -4.02 13.88
CA ILE A 255 0.98 -4.07 12.41
C ILE A 255 -0.48 -3.86 12.06
N THR A 256 -0.77 -2.92 11.16
CA THR A 256 -2.14 -2.69 10.70
C THR A 256 -2.44 -3.52 9.45
N LEU A 257 -3.56 -4.23 9.46
CA LEU A 257 -4.08 -5.01 8.34
C LEU A 257 -5.19 -4.19 7.66
N ASP A 258 -4.95 -3.77 6.43
CA ASP A 258 -5.97 -3.14 5.57
C ASP A 258 -6.59 -4.21 4.66
N LEU A 259 -7.91 -4.29 4.65
CA LEU A 259 -8.69 -5.22 3.83
C LEU A 259 -9.48 -4.42 2.78
N PHE A 260 -9.45 -4.91 1.54
CA PHE A 260 -10.09 -4.23 0.42
C PHE A 260 -10.98 -5.20 -0.35
N SER A 261 -12.23 -4.82 -0.62
CA SER A 261 -13.11 -5.61 -1.47
C SER A 261 -12.80 -5.34 -2.94
N THR A 262 -12.70 -6.39 -3.74
CA THR A 262 -12.72 -6.31 -5.21
C THR A 262 -14.16 -6.51 -5.73
N GLY A 263 -14.35 -6.50 -7.05
CA GLY A 263 -15.68 -6.53 -7.69
C GLY A 263 -16.59 -7.72 -7.35
N GLY A 264 -16.10 -8.75 -6.66
CA GLY A 264 -16.88 -9.89 -6.17
C GLY A 264 -17.49 -9.72 -4.76
N GLY A 265 -17.21 -8.60 -4.08
CA GLY A 265 -17.62 -8.40 -2.70
C GLY A 265 -16.81 -9.23 -1.69
N VAL A 266 -17.25 -9.23 -0.44
CA VAL A 266 -16.69 -10.04 0.66
C VAL A 266 -17.73 -11.05 1.10
N ALA A 267 -17.34 -12.31 1.28
CA ALA A 267 -18.16 -13.34 1.92
C ALA A 267 -17.82 -13.49 3.41
N ALA A 268 -18.78 -13.94 4.21
CA ALA A 268 -18.47 -14.43 5.55
C ALA A 268 -17.59 -15.69 5.44
N GLY A 269 -16.58 -15.81 6.29
CA GLY A 269 -15.57 -16.87 6.20
C GLY A 269 -14.28 -16.54 6.94
N THR A 270 -13.26 -17.36 6.77
CA THR A 270 -11.91 -17.10 7.30
C THR A 270 -10.94 -16.88 6.14
N TYR A 271 -10.20 -15.79 6.19
CA TYR A 271 -9.19 -15.41 5.21
C TYR A 271 -7.81 -15.50 5.85
N ASN A 272 -6.97 -16.41 5.37
CA ASN A 272 -5.58 -16.49 5.82
C ASN A 272 -4.77 -15.41 5.12
N LEU A 273 -4.13 -14.50 5.85
CA LEU A 273 -3.40 -13.38 5.26
C LEU A 273 -1.89 -13.64 5.22
N LEU A 274 -1.34 -14.16 6.33
CA LEU A 274 0.08 -14.45 6.49
C LEU A 274 0.26 -15.87 6.99
N THR A 275 1.17 -16.64 6.37
CA THR A 275 1.48 -18.00 6.80
C THR A 275 2.98 -18.22 6.91
N SER A 276 3.46 -18.71 8.05
CA SER A 276 4.87 -19.10 8.24
C SER A 276 4.98 -20.43 8.96
N ALA A 277 5.41 -21.47 8.27
CA ALA A 277 5.58 -22.80 8.88
C ALA A 277 6.62 -22.81 10.04
N ASN A 278 7.56 -21.85 10.04
CA ASN A 278 8.65 -21.78 11.01
C ASN A 278 8.51 -20.61 12.00
N GLY A 279 7.32 -19.98 12.04
CA GLY A 279 6.99 -19.01 13.07
C GLY A 279 7.47 -17.58 12.80
N GLY A 280 7.40 -16.75 13.85
CA GLY A 280 7.80 -15.36 13.85
C GLY A 280 6.68 -14.37 13.57
N LEU A 281 5.43 -14.82 13.41
CA LEU A 281 4.27 -13.93 13.27
C LEU A 281 3.78 -13.43 14.65
N ALA A 282 4.02 -14.17 15.74
CA ALA A 282 3.59 -13.74 17.08
C ALA A 282 4.47 -12.63 17.69
N GLY A 283 5.48 -12.13 16.97
CA GLY A 283 6.32 -11.01 17.40
C GLY A 283 5.60 -9.66 17.42
N ALA A 284 4.41 -9.57 16.79
CA ALA A 284 3.60 -8.35 16.70
C ALA A 284 2.17 -8.56 17.22
N THR A 285 1.54 -7.45 17.58
CA THR A 285 0.08 -7.34 17.68
C THR A 285 -0.47 -6.88 16.33
N TYR A 286 -1.56 -7.48 15.88
CA TYR A 286 -2.21 -7.13 14.63
C TYR A 286 -3.49 -6.35 14.91
N ALA A 287 -3.66 -5.22 14.22
CA ALA A 287 -4.83 -4.37 14.34
C ALA A 287 -5.53 -4.25 12.99
N LEU A 288 -6.85 -4.11 13.01
CA LEU A 288 -7.62 -3.85 11.79
C LEU A 288 -7.47 -2.37 11.41
N GLY A 289 -7.20 -2.12 10.13
CA GLY A 289 -7.21 -0.80 9.52
C GLY A 289 -8.50 -0.54 8.76
N THR A 290 -8.34 -0.19 7.50
CA THR A 290 -9.44 -0.10 6.52
C THR A 290 -10.04 -1.48 6.34
N ALA A 291 -11.36 -1.59 6.34
CA ALA A 291 -12.05 -2.83 6.00
C ALA A 291 -13.39 -2.51 5.33
N PRO A 292 -13.94 -3.44 4.52
CA PRO A 292 -15.27 -3.27 3.95
C PRO A 292 -16.36 -3.14 5.03
N ASN A 293 -17.38 -2.33 4.77
CA ASN A 293 -18.51 -2.18 5.68
C ASN A 293 -19.44 -3.41 5.62
N GLY A 294 -20.26 -3.60 6.66
CA GLY A 294 -21.29 -4.64 6.69
C GLY A 294 -20.85 -5.97 7.29
N PHE A 295 -19.69 -6.00 7.95
CA PHE A 295 -19.13 -7.20 8.57
C PHE A 295 -18.51 -6.90 9.92
N ASN A 296 -18.43 -7.93 10.76
CA ASN A 296 -17.58 -7.95 11.94
C ASN A 296 -16.30 -8.75 11.61
N TYR A 297 -15.18 -8.30 12.16
CA TYR A 297 -13.85 -8.81 11.85
C TYR A 297 -13.14 -9.25 13.13
N THR A 298 -12.74 -10.51 13.19
CA THR A 298 -11.90 -11.05 14.26
C THR A 298 -10.54 -11.42 13.69
N ILE A 299 -9.47 -10.80 14.19
CA ILE A 299 -8.10 -11.16 13.82
C ILE A 299 -7.66 -12.33 14.70
N ASN A 300 -7.26 -13.44 14.06
CA ASN A 300 -6.71 -14.62 14.74
C ASN A 300 -5.21 -14.66 14.51
N VAL A 301 -4.45 -14.79 15.60
CA VAL A 301 -2.98 -14.77 15.56
C VAL A 301 -2.43 -15.99 16.28
N THR A 302 -1.57 -16.71 15.57
CA THR A 302 -0.63 -17.68 16.13
C THR A 302 0.76 -17.34 15.64
N ASP A 303 1.78 -18.03 16.11
CA ASP A 303 3.13 -17.78 15.60
C ASP A 303 3.29 -18.13 14.11
N THR A 304 2.43 -19.01 13.58
CA THR A 304 2.52 -19.55 12.22
C THR A 304 1.42 -19.08 11.27
N LEU A 305 0.39 -18.39 11.77
CA LEU A 305 -0.75 -17.94 10.98
C LEU A 305 -1.32 -16.64 11.52
N VAL A 306 -1.57 -15.69 10.62
CA VAL A 306 -2.45 -14.54 10.83
C VAL A 306 -3.61 -14.65 9.86
N SER A 307 -4.83 -14.72 10.39
CA SER A 307 -6.06 -14.76 9.59
C SER A 307 -7.10 -13.79 10.13
N VAL A 308 -8.11 -13.52 9.32
CA VAL A 308 -9.27 -12.73 9.71
C VAL A 308 -10.53 -13.55 9.48
N THR A 309 -11.31 -13.74 10.55
CA THR A 309 -12.67 -14.24 10.47
C THR A 309 -13.61 -13.08 10.19
N VAL A 310 -14.43 -13.22 9.16
CA VAL A 310 -15.43 -12.25 8.72
C VAL A 310 -16.80 -12.85 8.94
N THR A 311 -17.65 -12.18 9.71
CA THR A 311 -19.07 -12.52 9.91
C THR A 311 -19.94 -11.38 9.40
N ASN A 312 -21.15 -11.68 8.92
CA ASN A 312 -22.08 -10.65 8.51
C ASN A 312 -22.45 -9.77 9.71
N TYR A 313 -22.49 -8.46 9.51
CA TYR A 313 -23.01 -7.55 10.52
C TYR A 313 -24.54 -7.61 10.51
N THR A 314 -25.11 -8.30 11.49
CA THR A 314 -26.56 -8.42 11.70
C THR A 314 -26.95 -7.71 13.00
N PRO A 315 -27.36 -6.42 12.94
CA PRO A 315 -27.66 -5.67 14.15
C PRO A 315 -29.03 -6.03 14.73
N ILE A 316 -29.09 -6.16 16.05
CA ILE A 316 -30.34 -6.20 16.83
C ILE A 316 -30.27 -5.13 17.93
N PHE A 317 -31.28 -4.28 18.01
CA PHE A 317 -31.25 -3.10 18.85
C PHE A 317 -32.08 -3.30 20.12
N TRP A 318 -31.48 -2.98 21.25
CA TRP A 318 -32.16 -2.91 22.53
C TRP A 318 -33.02 -1.65 22.61
N ARG A 319 -34.32 -1.86 22.82
CA ARG A 319 -35.33 -0.83 23.07
C ARG A 319 -35.92 -0.91 24.47
N GLY A 320 -35.90 -2.06 25.13
CA GLY A 320 -36.37 -2.20 26.52
C GLY A 320 -37.80 -1.71 26.77
N GLY A 321 -38.72 -1.89 25.81
CA GLY A 321 -40.09 -1.38 25.88
C GLY A 321 -41.04 -2.14 26.81
N GLN A 322 -40.61 -3.28 27.38
CA GLN A 322 -41.46 -4.17 28.16
C GLN A 322 -40.94 -4.36 29.59
N ASP A 323 -40.47 -5.56 29.92
CA ASP A 323 -40.05 -6.05 31.23
C ASP A 323 -38.53 -5.99 31.44
N LEU A 324 -37.80 -5.42 30.47
CA LEU A 324 -36.33 -5.30 30.47
C LEU A 324 -35.58 -6.65 30.46
N SER A 325 -36.28 -7.73 30.10
CA SER A 325 -35.68 -9.05 29.87
C SER A 325 -35.20 -9.22 28.43
N TRP A 326 -33.96 -9.72 28.25
CA TRP A 326 -33.45 -10.12 26.95
C TRP A 326 -34.22 -11.31 26.37
N SER A 327 -34.82 -12.13 27.24
CA SER A 327 -35.55 -13.35 26.86
C SER A 327 -36.98 -13.08 26.40
N THR A 328 -37.51 -11.87 26.62
CA THR A 328 -38.88 -11.51 26.24
C THR A 328 -38.96 -10.99 24.80
N LEU A 329 -39.82 -11.63 24.00
CA LEU A 329 -40.11 -11.27 22.61
C LEU A 329 -41.51 -10.68 22.44
N GLY A 330 -41.61 -9.46 21.91
CA GLY A 330 -42.89 -8.80 21.54
C GLY A 330 -43.84 -8.57 22.74
N THR A 331 -44.54 -7.47 22.89
CA THR A 331 -45.41 -6.68 22.00
C THR A 331 -45.38 -5.19 22.41
N SER A 332 -45.90 -4.33 21.52
CA SER A 332 -45.71 -2.87 21.43
C SER A 332 -45.75 -2.07 22.75
N PRO A 333 -44.62 -1.45 23.18
CA PRO A 333 -43.28 -1.46 22.55
C PRO A 333 -42.44 -2.68 22.97
N ALA A 334 -41.81 -3.38 22.01
CA ALA A 334 -40.99 -4.56 22.27
C ALA A 334 -39.60 -4.23 22.89
N ASN A 335 -38.97 -5.22 23.54
CA ASN A 335 -37.59 -5.09 24.03
C ASN A 335 -36.53 -5.06 22.93
N TRP A 336 -36.76 -5.76 21.81
CA TRP A 336 -35.82 -5.90 20.70
C TRP A 336 -36.40 -5.39 19.39
N THR A 337 -35.58 -4.70 18.61
CA THR A 337 -35.92 -4.21 17.26
C THR A 337 -34.84 -4.51 16.25
N THR A 338 -35.20 -4.64 14.97
CA THR A 338 -34.23 -4.85 13.87
C THR A 338 -33.74 -3.55 13.23
N ASP A 339 -34.30 -2.41 13.65
CA ASP A 339 -33.86 -1.08 13.26
C ASP A 339 -33.60 -0.18 14.46
N SER A 340 -32.75 0.83 14.24
CA SER A 340 -32.37 1.82 15.25
C SER A 340 -33.48 2.85 15.56
N ALA A 341 -34.51 2.97 14.72
CA ALA A 341 -35.67 3.82 15.00
C ALA A 341 -36.68 3.14 15.94
N GLY A 342 -36.43 1.88 16.32
CA GLY A 342 -37.29 1.13 17.24
C GLY A 342 -38.66 0.77 16.65
N ALA A 343 -38.84 0.88 15.33
CA ALA A 343 -40.13 0.77 14.66
C ALA A 343 -40.52 -0.70 14.39
N THR A 344 -39.55 -1.52 14.02
CA THR A 344 -39.73 -2.91 13.60
C THR A 344 -39.36 -3.82 14.75
N THR A 345 -40.35 -4.52 15.30
CA THR A 345 -40.12 -5.52 16.37
C THR A 345 -39.28 -6.67 15.83
N ALA A 346 -38.28 -7.10 16.61
CA ALA A 346 -37.49 -8.27 16.26
C ALA A 346 -38.33 -9.55 16.40
N GLY A 347 -38.21 -10.45 15.42
CA GLY A 347 -38.88 -11.75 15.43
C GLY A 347 -38.19 -12.81 16.30
N SER A 348 -36.98 -12.51 16.80
CA SER A 348 -36.17 -13.37 17.66
C SER A 348 -35.46 -12.55 18.73
N THR A 349 -35.10 -13.20 19.83
CA THR A 349 -34.11 -12.67 20.77
C THR A 349 -32.73 -12.69 20.10
N PRO A 350 -31.70 -12.04 20.67
CA PRO A 350 -30.34 -12.10 20.13
C PRO A 350 -29.84 -13.52 19.93
N LEU A 351 -29.23 -13.77 18.77
CA LEU A 351 -28.65 -15.04 18.32
C LEU A 351 -27.13 -14.91 18.12
N LEU A 352 -26.49 -16.04 17.82
CA LEU A 352 -25.03 -16.14 17.65
C LEU A 352 -24.44 -15.13 16.65
N ALA A 353 -25.18 -14.80 15.59
CA ALA A 353 -24.70 -13.87 14.56
C ALA A 353 -24.99 -12.40 14.90
N ASP A 354 -25.82 -12.14 15.91
CA ASP A 354 -26.34 -10.79 16.12
C ASP A 354 -25.30 -9.91 16.82
N THR A 355 -25.19 -8.69 16.32
CA THR A 355 -24.56 -7.58 17.03
C THR A 355 -25.63 -6.88 17.86
N VAL A 356 -25.56 -7.03 19.17
CA VAL A 356 -26.49 -6.39 20.11
C VAL A 356 -26.10 -4.94 20.30
N ILE A 357 -27.05 -4.02 20.09
CA ILE A 357 -26.78 -2.58 20.12
C ILE A 357 -27.73 -1.88 21.08
N PHE A 358 -27.17 -1.23 22.09
CA PHE A 358 -27.91 -0.42 23.06
C PHE A 358 -28.11 1.01 22.57
N SER A 359 -29.06 1.21 21.64
CA SER A 359 -29.32 2.55 21.08
C SER A 359 -30.64 2.72 20.29
N ALA A 360 -31.66 1.87 20.47
CA ALA A 360 -32.91 2.06 19.73
C ALA A 360 -33.61 3.37 20.15
N THR A 361 -34.29 4.03 19.22
CA THR A 361 -35.16 5.16 19.55
C THR A 361 -36.27 4.70 20.50
N GLY A 362 -36.43 5.42 21.62
CA GLY A 362 -37.35 5.03 22.69
C GLY A 362 -36.78 4.04 23.69
N ALA A 363 -35.47 3.75 23.65
CA ALA A 363 -34.77 3.06 24.73
C ALA A 363 -34.82 3.85 26.04
N PRO A 364 -34.78 3.18 27.22
CA PRO A 364 -34.73 3.86 28.51
C PRO A 364 -33.60 4.88 28.58
N SER A 365 -33.88 6.05 29.17
CA SER A 365 -32.87 7.07 29.45
C SER A 365 -32.14 6.79 30.77
N GLY A 366 -30.86 7.15 30.85
CA GLY A 366 -30.03 6.94 32.04
C GLY A 366 -29.37 5.55 32.09
N THR A 367 -29.20 4.99 33.29
CA THR A 367 -28.61 3.66 33.48
C THR A 367 -29.54 2.59 32.90
N VAL A 368 -29.00 1.76 32.01
CA VAL A 368 -29.74 0.66 31.41
C VAL A 368 -29.59 -0.58 32.31
N ASN A 369 -30.66 -0.93 33.03
CA ASN A 369 -30.76 -2.14 33.85
C ASN A 369 -31.61 -3.18 33.13
N THR A 370 -31.01 -4.31 32.75
CA THR A 370 -31.68 -5.39 32.00
C THR A 370 -31.25 -6.75 32.52
N THR A 371 -32.09 -7.77 32.40
CA THR A 371 -31.75 -9.15 32.78
C THR A 371 -31.61 -10.02 31.55
N LEU A 372 -30.67 -10.97 31.58
CA LEU A 372 -30.55 -11.95 30.49
C LEU A 372 -31.71 -12.96 30.56
N ASP A 373 -32.01 -13.50 31.73
CA ASP A 373 -33.05 -14.51 32.01
C ASP A 373 -32.91 -15.86 31.25
N ALA A 374 -31.87 -15.98 30.42
CA ALA A 374 -31.40 -17.20 29.78
C ALA A 374 -29.91 -17.07 29.40
N GLY A 375 -29.31 -18.15 28.91
CA GLY A 375 -27.98 -18.12 28.32
C GLY A 375 -28.04 -17.55 26.89
N PHE A 376 -27.17 -16.58 26.60
CA PHE A 376 -27.02 -16.00 25.27
C PHE A 376 -25.61 -16.25 24.73
N THR A 377 -25.54 -16.48 23.42
CA THR A 377 -24.30 -16.36 22.66
C THR A 377 -24.61 -15.41 21.52
N ILE A 378 -23.82 -14.35 21.43
CA ILE A 378 -23.96 -13.26 20.45
C ILE A 378 -22.60 -13.04 19.81
N ASP A 379 -22.58 -12.42 18.63
CA ASP A 379 -21.33 -12.11 17.93
C ASP A 379 -20.61 -10.96 18.64
N SER A 380 -21.33 -9.87 18.91
CA SER A 380 -20.76 -8.69 19.55
C SER A 380 -21.81 -7.85 20.29
N LEU A 381 -21.33 -6.99 21.19
CA LEU A 381 -22.13 -6.08 22.00
C LEU A 381 -21.60 -4.65 21.85
N GLN A 382 -22.49 -3.71 21.52
CA GLN A 382 -22.15 -2.30 21.29
C GLN A 382 -23.04 -1.37 22.12
N PHE A 383 -22.42 -0.31 22.65
CA PHE A 383 -23.10 0.77 23.37
C PHE A 383 -22.91 2.07 22.61
N ASN A 384 -23.92 2.48 21.84
CA ASN A 384 -23.84 3.67 21.00
C ASN A 384 -24.70 4.79 21.59
N ASN A 385 -24.04 5.80 22.16
CA ASN A 385 -24.58 7.11 22.55
C ASN A 385 -26.04 7.09 23.09
N VAL A 386 -26.29 6.38 24.19
CA VAL A 386 -27.50 6.61 25.00
C VAL A 386 -27.31 7.96 25.71
N PRO A 387 -28.12 9.00 25.45
CA PRO A 387 -27.99 10.26 26.18
C PRO A 387 -28.15 10.00 27.70
N GLY A 388 -27.08 10.20 28.47
CA GLY A 388 -27.07 10.08 29.94
C GLY A 388 -26.64 8.73 30.53
N SER A 389 -26.16 7.76 29.73
CA SER A 389 -25.55 6.54 30.28
C SER A 389 -24.14 6.84 30.82
N THR A 390 -23.92 6.62 32.11
CA THR A 390 -22.61 6.82 32.78
C THR A 390 -21.95 5.52 33.22
N ASN A 391 -22.69 4.40 33.28
CA ASN A 391 -22.19 3.07 33.61
C ASN A 391 -23.09 1.99 32.99
N VAL A 392 -22.47 0.90 32.51
CA VAL A 392 -23.11 -0.39 32.22
C VAL A 392 -22.65 -1.33 33.33
N THR A 393 -23.57 -1.81 34.16
CA THR A 393 -23.29 -2.75 35.26
C THR A 393 -24.05 -4.04 35.07
#